data_AF-A0AAV2BUU6-F1
#
_entry.id   AF-A0AAV2BUU6-F1
#
_cell.length_a   1.000
_cell.length_b   1.000
_cell.length_c   1.000
_cell.angle_alpha   90.00
_cell.angle_beta   90.00
_cell.angle_gamma   90.00
#
_symmetry.space_group_name_H-M   'P 1'
#
loop_
_entity.id
_entity.type
_entity.pdbx_description
1 polymer ?
#
loop_
_entity_poly.entity_id
_entity_poly.type
_entity_poly.pdbx_seq_one_letter_code
_entity_poly.pdbx_strand_id
1 'polypeptide(L)'
;MSMLFGSMRKSRSASSSSSSLPSPARMSEGCKSELDIHFMKQLAREAKEYDLEQKIELEIKMQEGTNKLLAACRYQLQSLEALKSLLTSNERISAYMLELQRRKTLKQTKSPQKALLPCAGKVAISEWPATE
;
A
#
# COMPACT_ATOMS: atom_id res chain seq x y z
N MET A 1 -13.40 -39.19 -78.23
CA MET A 1 -14.83 -39.42 -78.51
C MET A 1 -15.24 -40.62 -77.67
N SER A 2 -16.11 -40.58 -76.68
CA SER A 2 -17.13 -39.60 -76.30
C SER A 2 -17.49 -39.84 -74.83
N MET A 3 -17.84 -38.76 -74.14
CA MET A 3 -18.23 -38.74 -72.74
C MET A 3 -19.63 -39.34 -72.54
N LEU A 4 -19.84 -40.08 -71.45
CA LEU A 4 -21.17 -40.30 -70.88
C LEU A 4 -21.13 -39.89 -69.41
N PHE A 5 -21.58 -38.65 -69.18
CA PHE A 5 -21.94 -38.11 -67.88
C PHE A 5 -23.29 -38.70 -67.44
N GLY A 6 -23.32 -39.30 -66.25
CA GLY A 6 -24.56 -39.63 -65.54
C GLY A 6 -24.53 -38.97 -64.17
N SER A 7 -25.34 -37.92 -63.99
CA SER A 7 -25.51 -37.19 -62.73
C SER A 7 -26.75 -37.71 -62.01
N MET A 8 -26.63 -38.13 -60.74
CA MET A 8 -27.78 -38.40 -59.88
C MET A 8 -27.51 -38.03 -58.41
N ARG A 9 -28.04 -36.85 -58.05
CA ARG A 9 -28.68 -36.41 -56.81
C ARG A 9 -28.35 -37.11 -55.47
N LYS A 10 -27.60 -36.35 -54.66
CA LYS A 10 -27.74 -36.00 -53.23
C LYS A 10 -28.77 -36.80 -52.38
N SER A 11 -28.24 -37.55 -51.42
CA SER A 11 -28.95 -38.01 -50.22
C SER A 11 -28.16 -37.57 -48.99
N ARG A 12 -28.77 -36.72 -48.15
CA ARG A 12 -28.30 -36.40 -46.80
C ARG A 12 -28.62 -37.59 -45.89
N SER A 13 -27.64 -38.02 -45.11
CA SER A 13 -27.88 -38.79 -43.88
C SER A 13 -26.82 -38.44 -42.86
N ALA A 14 -27.28 -37.93 -41.72
CA ALA A 14 -26.50 -37.55 -40.56
C ALA A 14 -26.28 -38.76 -39.64
N SER A 15 -25.05 -38.95 -39.20
CA SER A 15 -24.64 -39.67 -37.98
C SER A 15 -23.10 -39.59 -37.89
N SER A 16 -22.56 -38.64 -37.13
CA SER A 16 -22.21 -38.71 -35.70
C SER A 16 -20.84 -39.35 -35.43
N SER A 17 -20.03 -38.64 -34.62
CA SER A 17 -18.73 -38.99 -34.02
C SER A 17 -17.53 -38.92 -34.99
N SER A 18 -16.41 -38.27 -34.69
CA SER A 18 -15.76 -38.02 -33.41
C SER A 18 -14.64 -36.95 -33.55
N SER A 19 -14.19 -36.41 -32.40
CA SER A 19 -13.01 -35.55 -32.18
C SER A 19 -13.16 -34.04 -32.43
N SER A 20 -13.99 -33.39 -31.61
CA SER A 20 -13.76 -31.98 -31.26
C SER A 20 -12.49 -31.86 -30.42
N LEU A 21 -11.45 -31.24 -30.97
CA LEU A 21 -10.34 -30.69 -30.20
C LEU A 21 -10.88 -29.58 -29.28
N PRO A 22 -10.60 -29.59 -27.96
CA PRO A 22 -10.85 -28.43 -27.13
C PRO A 22 -9.67 -27.46 -27.25
N SER A 23 -9.98 -26.22 -27.64
CA SER A 23 -9.08 -25.07 -27.65
C SER A 23 -8.41 -24.84 -26.28
N PRO A 24 -7.14 -24.38 -26.24
CA PRO A 24 -6.47 -24.00 -25.02
C PRO A 24 -6.89 -22.58 -24.66
N ALA A 25 -8.00 -22.41 -23.96
CA ALA A 25 -8.33 -21.11 -23.39
C ALA A 25 -9.00 -21.24 -22.04
N ARG A 26 -8.31 -20.67 -21.05
CA ARG A 26 -8.83 -20.11 -19.80
C ARG A 26 -9.52 -21.08 -18.87
N MET A 27 -8.78 -21.62 -17.89
CA MET A 27 -9.26 -21.74 -16.50
C MET A 27 -8.07 -21.94 -15.54
N SER A 28 -7.14 -20.98 -15.41
CA SER A 28 -6.22 -20.93 -14.25
C SER A 28 -5.47 -19.59 -14.10
N GLU A 29 -6.07 -18.47 -14.48
CA GLU A 29 -5.46 -17.13 -14.27
C GLU A 29 -6.10 -16.34 -13.12
N GLY A 30 -7.25 -16.79 -12.60
CA GLY A 30 -7.95 -16.13 -11.49
C GLY A 30 -7.30 -16.34 -10.12
N CYS A 31 -6.84 -17.56 -9.81
CA CYS A 31 -6.22 -17.83 -8.50
C CYS A 31 -4.78 -17.33 -8.38
N LYS A 32 -4.03 -17.22 -9.48
CA LYS A 32 -2.65 -16.72 -9.45
C LYS A 32 -2.61 -15.22 -9.19
N SER A 33 -3.50 -14.47 -9.83
CA SER A 33 -3.59 -13.01 -9.70
C SER A 33 -4.05 -12.57 -8.32
N GLU A 34 -4.99 -13.27 -7.68
CA GLU A 34 -5.44 -12.93 -6.33
C GLU A 34 -4.34 -13.15 -5.26
N LEU A 35 -3.62 -14.27 -5.34
CA LEU A 35 -2.47 -14.55 -4.45
C LEU A 35 -1.35 -13.53 -4.64
N ASP A 36 -1.08 -13.14 -5.88
CA ASP A 36 -0.11 -12.10 -6.24
C ASP A 36 -0.53 -10.72 -5.69
N ILE A 37 -1.81 -10.35 -5.79
CA ILE A 37 -2.36 -9.12 -5.20
C ILE A 37 -2.20 -9.11 -3.67
N HIS A 38 -2.42 -10.24 -3.00
CA HIS A 38 -2.23 -10.34 -1.54
C HIS A 38 -0.76 -10.20 -1.14
N PHE A 39 0.15 -10.82 -1.88
CA PHE A 39 1.58 -10.75 -1.66
C PHE A 39 2.13 -9.34 -1.89
N MET A 40 1.76 -8.69 -3.00
CA MET A 40 2.11 -7.29 -3.26
C MET A 40 1.60 -6.35 -2.17
N LYS A 41 0.35 -6.54 -1.70
CA LYS A 41 -0.20 -5.77 -0.58
C LYS A 41 0.56 -5.98 0.72
N GLN A 42 1.11 -7.16 0.95
CA GLN A 42 1.89 -7.47 2.15
C GLN A 42 3.26 -6.78 2.10
N LEU A 43 3.98 -6.92 0.98
CA LEU A 43 5.25 -6.23 0.74
C LEU A 43 5.12 -4.71 0.86
N ALA A 44 4.08 -4.13 0.26
CA ALA A 44 3.83 -2.69 0.33
C ALA A 44 3.54 -2.20 1.76
N ARG A 45 2.99 -3.04 2.64
CA ARG A 45 2.79 -2.71 4.06
C ARG A 45 4.09 -2.80 4.86
N GLU A 46 4.88 -3.84 4.62
CA GLU A 46 6.19 -4.02 5.27
C GLU A 46 7.16 -2.89 4.90
N ALA A 47 7.20 -2.50 3.63
CA ALA A 47 7.97 -1.33 3.19
C ALA A 47 7.57 -0.05 3.96
N LYS A 48 6.26 0.17 4.17
CA LYS A 48 5.76 1.32 4.93
C LYS A 48 6.07 1.27 6.43
N GLU A 49 6.27 0.10 7.00
CA GLU A 49 6.72 -0.05 8.39
C GLU A 49 8.21 0.24 8.51
N TYR A 50 9.01 -0.29 7.58
CA TYR A 50 10.43 0.02 7.46
C TYR A 50 10.68 1.53 7.26
N ASP A 51 9.85 2.21 6.46
CA ASP A 51 9.90 3.66 6.31
C ASP A 51 9.63 4.42 7.63
N LEU A 52 8.72 3.91 8.48
CA LEU A 52 8.45 4.51 9.78
C LEU A 52 9.61 4.28 10.76
N GLU A 53 10.20 3.09 10.75
CA GLU A 53 11.35 2.75 11.59
C GLU A 53 12.56 3.64 11.26
N GLN A 54 12.84 3.87 9.97
CA GLN A 54 13.87 4.81 9.53
C GLN A 54 13.58 6.26 9.99
N LYS A 55 12.31 6.70 9.93
CA LYS A 55 11.93 8.03 10.43
C LYS A 55 12.18 8.17 11.93
N ILE A 56 11.87 7.15 12.71
CA ILE A 56 12.15 7.14 14.15
C ILE A 56 13.66 7.25 14.40
N GLU A 57 14.47 6.47 13.67
CA GLU A 57 15.93 6.52 13.82
C GLU A 57 16.51 7.90 13.50
N LEU A 58 16.01 8.55 12.45
CA LEU A 58 16.41 9.92 12.10
C LEU A 58 16.06 10.91 13.22
N GLU A 59 14.86 10.84 13.78
CA GLU A 59 14.45 11.74 14.87
C GLU A 59 15.26 11.50 16.15
N ILE A 60 15.63 10.24 16.46
CA ILE A 60 16.53 9.92 17.58
C ILE A 60 17.90 10.58 17.38
N LYS A 61 18.47 10.49 16.17
CA LYS A 61 19.73 11.17 15.82
C LYS A 61 19.60 12.69 15.93
N MET A 62 18.45 13.26 15.54
CA MET A 62 18.18 14.69 15.72
C MET A 62 18.15 15.08 17.20
N GLN A 63 17.52 14.27 18.05
CA GLN A 63 17.49 14.48 19.50
C GLN A 63 18.90 14.42 20.11
N GLU A 64 19.73 13.45 19.72
CA GLU A 64 21.12 13.36 20.17
C GLU A 64 21.94 14.60 19.78
N GLY A 65 21.79 15.08 18.54
CA GLY A 65 22.43 16.31 18.07
C GLY A 65 21.95 17.53 18.86
N THR A 66 20.65 17.61 19.14
CA THR A 66 20.06 18.72 19.91
C THR A 66 20.53 18.73 21.36
N ASN A 67 20.67 17.56 21.99
CA ASN A 67 21.22 17.45 23.34
C ASN A 67 22.69 17.90 23.42
N LYS A 68 23.50 17.57 22.40
CA LYS A 68 24.87 18.09 22.28
C LYS A 68 24.89 19.60 22.11
N LEU A 69 23.98 20.15 21.31
CA LEU A 69 23.83 21.60 21.14
C LEU A 69 23.42 22.29 22.44
N LEU A 70 22.45 21.72 23.18
CA LEU A 70 22.01 22.24 24.48
C LEU A 70 23.15 22.30 25.50
N ALA A 71 24.02 21.29 25.53
CA ALA A 71 25.20 21.29 26.39
C ALA A 71 26.20 22.41 26.01
N ALA A 72 26.21 22.86 24.75
CA ALA A 72 27.08 23.93 24.27
C ALA A 72 26.46 25.34 24.36
N CYS A 73 25.14 25.45 24.61
CA CYS A 73 24.44 26.72 24.69
C CYS A 73 24.95 27.58 25.85
N ARG A 74 25.26 28.86 25.56
CA ARG A 74 25.67 29.85 26.58
C ARG A 74 24.62 30.91 26.84
N TYR A 75 23.65 31.05 25.93
CA TYR A 75 22.62 32.07 25.96
C TYR A 75 21.23 31.43 26.04
N GLN A 76 20.32 32.06 26.80
CA GLN A 76 18.98 31.52 27.05
C GLN A 76 18.16 31.35 25.76
N LEU A 77 18.23 32.31 24.83
CA LEU A 77 17.46 32.24 23.58
C LEU A 77 17.83 31.02 22.73
N GLN A 78 19.13 30.71 22.61
CA GLN A 78 19.63 29.53 21.90
C GLN A 78 19.18 28.22 22.57
N SER A 79 19.22 28.19 23.91
CA SER A 79 18.74 27.03 24.67
C SER A 79 17.24 26.80 24.49
N LEU A 80 16.45 27.87 24.41
CA LEU A 80 15.00 27.79 24.24
C LEU A 80 14.63 27.25 22.85
N GLU A 81 15.29 27.73 21.80
CA GLU A 81 15.09 27.24 20.45
C GLU A 81 15.50 25.77 20.30
N ALA A 82 16.64 25.38 20.88
CA ALA A 82 17.09 23.99 20.90
C ALA A 82 16.11 23.10 21.70
N LEU A 83 15.62 23.55 22.86
CA LEU A 83 14.60 22.85 23.63
C LEU A 83 13.30 22.68 22.85
N LYS A 84 12.86 23.70 22.09
CA LYS A 84 11.69 23.59 21.21
C LYS A 84 11.88 22.52 20.14
N SER A 85 13.06 22.45 19.53
CA SER A 85 13.41 21.39 18.57
C SER A 85 13.37 19.99 19.23
N LEU A 86 13.88 19.88 20.46
CA LEU A 86 13.84 18.64 21.24
C LEU A 86 12.41 18.19 21.55
N LEU A 87 11.54 19.11 21.98
CA LEU A 87 10.13 18.81 22.25
C LEU A 87 9.39 18.36 20.98
N THR A 88 9.66 19.02 19.86
CA THR A 88 9.02 18.70 18.58
C THR A 88 9.44 17.32 18.07
N SER A 89 10.73 16.98 18.17
CA SER A 89 11.22 15.65 17.77
C SER A 89 10.69 14.54 18.69
N ASN A 90 10.58 14.77 20.00
CA ASN A 90 9.96 13.84 20.95
C ASN A 90 8.51 13.50 20.59
N GLU A 91 7.71 14.51 20.25
CA GLU A 91 6.32 14.31 19.85
C GLU A 91 6.24 13.50 18.54
N ARG A 92 7.12 13.80 17.57
CA ARG A 92 7.20 13.07 16.30
C ARG A 92 7.59 11.61 16.48
N ILE A 93 8.59 11.31 17.32
CA ILE A 93 8.99 9.94 17.66
C ILE A 93 7.80 9.18 18.28
N SER A 94 7.13 9.79 19.26
CA SER A 94 5.96 9.20 19.92
C SER A 94 4.82 8.90 18.94
N ALA A 95 4.51 9.84 18.05
CA ALA A 95 3.51 9.65 17.01
C ALA A 95 3.88 8.52 16.02
N TYR A 96 5.14 8.44 15.60
CA TYR A 96 5.62 7.37 14.70
C TYR A 96 5.60 6.01 15.38
N MET A 97 6.01 5.92 16.65
CA MET A 97 5.96 4.69 17.44
C MET A 97 4.51 4.21 17.62
N LEU A 98 3.60 5.12 17.96
CA LEU A 98 2.17 4.80 18.12
C LEU A 98 1.56 4.29 16.82
N GLU A 99 1.82 4.96 15.70
CA GLU A 99 1.34 4.53 14.38
C GLU A 99 1.94 3.18 13.97
N LEU A 100 3.23 2.94 14.26
CA LEU A 100 3.88 1.65 14.02
C LEU A 100 3.23 0.54 14.87
N GLN A 101 2.95 0.79 16.15
CA GLN A 101 2.26 -0.14 17.03
C GLN A 101 0.83 -0.42 16.55
N ARG A 102 0.08 0.62 16.15
CA ARG A 102 -1.28 0.50 15.62
C ARG A 102 -1.34 -0.38 14.37
N ARG A 103 -0.34 -0.28 13.49
CA ARG A 103 -0.24 -1.14 12.30
C ARG A 103 0.05 -2.59 12.69
N LYS A 104 0.91 -2.82 13.68
CA LYS A 104 1.21 -4.16 14.21
C LYS A 104 -0.04 -4.81 14.84
N THR A 105 -0.84 -4.06 15.61
CA THR A 105 -2.09 -4.60 16.21
C THR A 105 -3.19 -4.83 15.18
N LEU A 106 -3.30 -3.99 14.13
CA LEU A 106 -4.27 -4.18 13.04
C LEU A 106 -3.98 -5.45 12.21
N LYS A 107 -2.74 -5.93 12.18
CA LYS A 107 -2.42 -7.24 11.57
C LYS A 107 -3.06 -8.42 12.31
N GLN A 108 -3.29 -8.28 13.62
CA GLN A 108 -3.82 -9.33 14.49
C GLN A 108 -5.36 -9.36 14.50
N THR A 109 -6.03 -8.23 14.25
CA THR A 109 -7.50 -8.11 14.28
C THR A 109 -8.12 -8.05 12.88
N LYS A 110 -7.97 -9.12 12.08
CA LYS A 110 -8.59 -9.20 10.74
C LYS A 110 -10.11 -9.39 10.83
N SER A 111 -10.88 -8.30 10.91
CA SER A 111 -12.31 -8.32 10.55
C SER A 111 -12.52 -7.61 9.21
N PRO A 112 -13.34 -8.16 8.30
CA PRO A 112 -13.60 -7.55 6.99
C PRO A 112 -14.62 -6.42 7.16
N GLN A 113 -14.18 -5.24 7.56
CA GLN A 113 -15.04 -4.06 7.53
C GLN A 113 -15.17 -3.57 6.09
N LYS A 114 -16.40 -3.52 5.58
CA LYS A 114 -16.75 -2.90 4.29
C LYS A 114 -16.23 -1.46 4.29
N ALA A 115 -15.25 -1.18 3.44
CA ALA A 115 -14.65 0.15 3.31
C ALA A 115 -15.67 1.11 2.68
N LEU A 116 -16.33 1.90 3.51
CA LEU A 116 -17.02 3.10 3.05
C LEU A 116 -15.97 4.07 2.48
N LEU A 117 -16.29 4.70 1.34
CA LEU A 117 -15.40 5.66 0.69
C LEU A 117 -15.34 6.94 1.55
N PRO A 118 -14.17 7.30 2.12
CA PRO A 118 -14.06 8.54 2.89
C PRO A 118 -14.21 9.76 1.97
N CYS A 119 -14.91 10.79 2.43
CA CYS A 119 -14.91 12.07 1.74
C CYS A 119 -13.57 12.79 1.97
N ALA A 120 -12.94 13.27 0.89
CA ALA A 120 -11.71 14.05 0.98
C ALA A 120 -12.07 15.53 1.18
N GLY A 121 -11.86 16.04 2.40
CA GLY A 121 -12.01 17.45 2.73
C GLY A 121 -10.65 18.12 2.97
N LYS A 122 -10.52 19.40 2.61
CA LYS A 122 -9.39 20.23 3.03
C LYS A 122 -9.80 21.02 4.26
N VAL A 123 -8.97 20.97 5.31
CA VAL A 123 -9.18 21.75 6.53
C VAL A 123 -8.02 22.74 6.64
N ALA A 124 -8.36 24.02 6.84
CA ALA A 124 -7.38 25.06 7.16
C ALA A 124 -7.60 25.48 8.62
N ILE A 125 -6.51 25.59 9.37
CA ILE A 125 -6.51 26.09 10.74
C ILE A 125 -5.69 27.38 10.74
N SER A 126 -6.30 28.49 11.16
CA SER A 126 -5.62 29.77 11.36
C SER A 126 -5.32 29.96 12.84
N GLU A 127 -4.09 30.32 13.18
CA GLU A 127 -3.73 30.71 14.55
C GLU A 127 -4.29 32.10 14.90
N TRP A 128 -4.52 32.31 16.19
CA TRP A 128 -4.91 33.60 16.73
C TRP A 128 -3.66 34.47 16.98
N PRO A 129 -3.71 35.79 16.75
CA PRO A 129 -2.53 36.64 16.93
C PRO A 129 -2.21 36.83 18.42
N ALA A 130 -1.00 36.45 18.83
CA ALA A 130 -0.46 36.77 20.14
C ALA A 130 -0.35 38.30 20.27
N THR A 131 -1.20 38.90 21.10
CA THR A 131 -1.10 40.31 21.50
C THR A 131 0.12 40.49 22.39
N GLU A 132 1.08 41.31 21.94
CA GLU A 132 2.15 41.89 22.78
C GLU A 132 1.60 42.82 23.87
#